data_AF-A0A210PNK4-F1
#
_entry.id   AF-A0A210PNK4-F1
#
_cell.length_a   1.000
_cell.length_b   1.000
_cell.length_c   1.000
_cell.angle_alpha   90.00
_cell.angle_beta   90.00
_cell.angle_gamma   90.00
#
_symmetry.space_group_name_H-M   'P 1'
#
loop_
_entity.id
_entity.type
_entity.pdbx_description
1 polymer ?
#
loop_
_entity_poly.entity_id
_entity_poly.type
_entity_poly.pdbx_seq_one_letter_code
_entity_poly.pdbx_strand_id
1 'polypeptide(L)'
;MQFLQWYFLILTFKDAIKEGDSERTNMTLKFCIPVFFSHSILSKYLEECIDYILKTEIILSEKMAMKVRYESYVNMTGHRGDNKATDLQKENEVLVLKELIRGLGSNKTEKAIVTITKAAPVIQDVVNNFDRMTNIHDKHTHHRKRSLEGDVRCGLKELVRLKIWTPTQGRKLEIFHQFKKSPFDVDRVTYKEIVMRKVARLKRGIAIPVDSEDESDSENDS
;
A
#
# COMPACT_ATOMS: atom_id res chain seq x y z
N MET A 1 0.06 -16.17 19.68
CA MET A 1 1.09 -15.11 19.52
C MET A 1 1.33 -14.74 18.06
N GLN A 2 1.41 -15.70 17.13
CA GLN A 2 1.65 -15.42 15.70
C GLN A 2 0.65 -14.43 15.09
N PHE A 3 -0.66 -14.66 15.22
CA PHE A 3 -1.71 -13.77 14.67
C PHE A 3 -1.60 -12.29 15.09
N LEU A 4 -1.21 -12.03 16.35
CA LEU A 4 -1.03 -10.67 16.85
C LEU A 4 0.13 -9.95 16.15
N GLN A 5 1.21 -10.66 15.82
CA GLN A 5 2.35 -10.09 15.09
C GLN A 5 1.93 -9.62 13.69
N TRP A 6 1.11 -10.40 12.97
CA TRP A 6 0.55 -10.00 11.68
C TRP A 6 -0.36 -8.78 11.81
N TYR A 7 -1.20 -8.78 12.83
CA TYR A 7 -2.11 -7.67 13.08
C TYR A 7 -1.35 -6.36 13.33
N PHE A 8 -0.34 -6.38 14.22
CA PHE A 8 0.48 -5.19 14.49
C PHE A 8 1.31 -4.77 13.27
N LEU A 9 1.85 -5.70 12.49
CA LEU A 9 2.56 -5.36 11.25
C LEU A 9 1.66 -4.59 10.27
N ILE A 10 0.43 -5.08 10.07
CA ILE A 10 -0.55 -4.42 9.19
C ILE A 10 -0.98 -3.06 9.75
N LEU A 11 -1.19 -2.94 11.07
CA LEU A 11 -1.52 -1.67 11.70
C LEU A 11 -0.39 -0.65 11.52
N THR A 12 0.85 -1.03 11.82
CA THR A 12 2.02 -0.16 11.64
C THR A 12 2.18 0.26 10.17
N PHE A 13 1.95 -0.66 9.23
CA PHE A 13 2.02 -0.33 7.80
C PHE A 13 0.97 0.69 7.38
N LYS A 14 -0.28 0.49 7.81
CA LYS A 14 -1.39 1.42 7.51
C LYS A 14 -1.18 2.78 8.16
N ASP A 15 -0.67 2.79 9.37
CA ASP A 15 -0.38 4.02 10.10
C ASP A 15 0.77 4.81 9.44
N ALA A 16 1.85 4.12 9.04
CA ALA A 16 2.97 4.72 8.31
C ALA A 16 2.51 5.36 7.00
N ILE A 17 1.64 4.69 6.23
CA ILE A 17 1.05 5.25 5.01
C ILE A 17 0.25 6.51 5.31
N LYS A 18 -0.59 6.51 6.35
CA LYS A 18 -1.41 7.67 6.73
C LYS A 18 -0.58 8.86 7.17
N GLU A 19 0.50 8.62 7.90
CA GLU A 19 1.42 9.67 8.31
C GLU A 19 2.35 10.15 7.18
N GLY A 20 2.46 9.38 6.09
CA GLY A 20 3.44 9.66 5.02
C GLY A 20 4.88 9.36 5.45
N ASP A 21 5.04 8.48 6.45
CA ASP A 21 6.33 8.12 7.02
C ASP A 21 7.02 7.07 6.14
N SER A 22 7.92 7.56 5.29
CA SER A 22 8.61 6.73 4.32
C SER A 22 9.62 5.76 4.94
N GLU A 23 10.26 6.14 6.05
CA GLU A 23 11.24 5.30 6.73
C GLU A 23 10.55 4.12 7.41
N ARG A 24 9.46 4.38 8.14
CA ARG A 24 8.67 3.35 8.81
C ARG A 24 8.02 2.41 7.81
N THR A 25 7.58 2.92 6.66
CA THR A 25 7.08 2.08 5.57
C THR A 25 8.18 1.17 5.03
N ASN A 26 9.38 1.70 4.78
CA ASN A 26 10.51 0.92 4.27
C ASN A 26 10.93 -0.19 5.26
N MET A 27 11.04 0.14 6.55
CA MET A 27 11.25 -0.85 7.61
C MET A 27 10.16 -1.93 7.62
N THR A 28 8.90 -1.51 7.55
CA THR A 28 7.76 -2.42 7.57
C THR A 28 7.75 -3.36 6.36
N LEU A 29 8.09 -2.86 5.16
CA LEU A 29 8.23 -3.68 3.95
C LEU A 29 9.33 -4.73 4.10
N LYS A 30 10.46 -4.41 4.75
CA LYS A 30 11.50 -5.42 5.08
C LYS A 30 10.95 -6.53 5.97
N PHE A 31 10.11 -6.19 6.96
CA PHE A 31 9.44 -7.18 7.80
C PHE A 31 8.39 -7.99 7.04
N CYS A 32 7.80 -7.45 5.97
CA CYS A 32 6.89 -8.20 5.09
C CYS A 32 7.59 -9.24 4.22
N ILE A 33 8.88 -9.09 3.89
CA ILE A 33 9.64 -10.05 3.06
C ILE A 33 9.62 -11.49 3.64
N PRO A 34 10.05 -11.75 4.89
CA PRO A 34 9.99 -13.10 5.46
C PRO A 34 8.55 -13.63 5.58
N VAL A 35 7.60 -12.74 5.82
CA VAL A 35 6.17 -13.07 5.89
C VAL A 35 5.69 -13.62 4.54
N PHE A 36 5.92 -12.90 3.44
CA PHE A 36 5.54 -13.37 2.10
C PHE A 36 6.33 -14.60 1.66
N PHE A 37 7.61 -14.69 2.03
CA PHE A 37 8.43 -15.87 1.78
C PHE A 37 7.85 -17.11 2.44
N SER A 38 7.47 -17.02 3.71
CA SER A 38 6.90 -18.13 4.48
C SER A 38 5.57 -18.62 3.92
N HIS A 39 4.80 -17.71 3.32
CA HIS A 39 3.55 -18.04 2.63
C HIS A 39 3.80 -18.68 1.26
N SER A 40 4.66 -18.07 0.42
CA SER A 40 5.05 -18.60 -0.87
C SER A 40 6.33 -17.94 -1.40
N ILE A 41 7.31 -18.76 -1.78
CA ILE A 41 8.56 -18.35 -2.45
C ILE A 41 8.30 -17.64 -3.79
N LEU A 42 7.17 -17.96 -4.44
CA LEU A 42 6.76 -17.41 -5.73
C LEU A 42 5.81 -16.21 -5.58
N SER A 43 5.60 -15.72 -4.36
CA SER A 43 4.73 -14.56 -4.11
C SER A 43 5.19 -13.35 -4.93
N LYS A 44 4.26 -12.76 -5.70
CA LYS A 44 4.49 -11.47 -6.37
C LYS A 44 4.83 -10.39 -5.35
N TYR A 45 4.11 -10.36 -4.22
CA TYR A 45 4.34 -9.38 -3.15
C TYR A 45 5.75 -9.47 -2.55
N LEU A 46 6.31 -10.69 -2.46
CA LEU A 46 7.70 -10.88 -2.06
C LEU A 46 8.66 -10.21 -3.03
N GLU A 47 8.41 -10.39 -4.33
CA GLU A 47 9.24 -9.82 -5.39
C GLU A 47 9.16 -8.29 -5.42
N GLU A 48 7.96 -7.72 -5.34
CA GLU A 48 7.76 -6.27 -5.29
C GLU A 48 8.42 -5.64 -4.06
N CYS A 49 8.33 -6.28 -2.88
CA CYS A 49 9.02 -5.78 -1.69
C CYS A 49 10.54 -5.79 -1.87
N ILE A 50 11.11 -6.88 -2.41
CA ILE A 50 12.56 -6.96 -2.66
C ILE A 50 12.97 -5.90 -3.68
N ASP A 51 12.22 -5.73 -4.76
CA ASP A 51 12.50 -4.74 -5.81
C ASP A 51 12.46 -3.30 -5.29
N TYR A 52 11.42 -2.95 -4.52
CA TYR A 52 11.28 -1.63 -3.92
C TYR A 52 12.44 -1.30 -2.97
N ILE A 53 12.79 -2.23 -2.06
CA ILE A 53 13.89 -2.05 -1.11
C ILE A 53 15.23 -1.96 -1.86
N LEU A 54 15.45 -2.83 -2.84
CA LEU A 54 16.64 -2.83 -3.66
C LEU A 54 16.82 -1.50 -4.39
N LYS A 55 15.76 -0.97 -5.00
CA LYS A 55 15.79 0.32 -5.70
C LYS A 55 16.05 1.47 -4.75
N THR A 56 15.26 1.57 -3.69
CA THR A 56 15.28 2.73 -2.80
C THR A 56 16.43 2.75 -1.81
N GLU A 57 17.14 1.64 -1.57
CA GLU A 57 18.27 1.61 -0.63
C GLU A 57 19.63 1.32 -1.27
N ILE A 58 19.68 0.74 -2.46
CA ILE A 58 20.94 0.23 -3.04
C ILE A 58 21.20 0.78 -4.44
N ILE A 59 20.19 0.88 -5.31
CA ILE A 59 20.40 1.19 -6.73
C ILE A 59 20.29 2.68 -7.03
N LEU A 60 19.25 3.34 -6.52
CA LEU A 60 18.98 4.74 -6.84
C LEU A 60 19.92 5.67 -6.06
N SER A 61 20.22 6.84 -6.62
CA SER A 61 20.87 7.91 -5.85
C SER A 61 19.99 8.34 -4.68
N GLU A 62 20.58 8.95 -3.65
CA GLU A 62 19.84 9.36 -2.46
C GLU A 62 18.66 10.30 -2.79
N LYS A 63 18.86 11.24 -3.71
CA LYS A 63 17.83 12.17 -4.19
C LYS A 63 16.67 11.42 -4.86
N MET A 64 16.98 10.51 -5.77
CA MET A 64 15.98 9.72 -6.49
C MET A 64 15.24 8.75 -5.56
N ALA A 65 15.97 8.12 -4.63
CA ALA A 65 15.41 7.24 -3.62
C ALA A 65 14.43 7.98 -2.72
N MET A 66 14.78 9.17 -2.23
CA MET A 66 13.88 10.03 -1.47
C MET A 66 12.64 10.38 -2.29
N LYS A 67 12.82 10.80 -3.54
CA LYS A 67 11.70 11.11 -4.44
C LYS A 67 10.73 9.94 -4.57
N VAL A 68 11.22 8.75 -4.91
CA VAL A 68 10.39 7.53 -5.02
C VAL A 68 9.67 7.21 -3.70
N ARG A 69 10.37 7.35 -2.57
CA ARG A 69 9.81 7.09 -1.24
C ARG A 69 8.67 8.04 -0.90
N TYR A 70 8.82 9.34 -1.11
CA TYR A 70 7.79 10.33 -0.79
C TYR A 70 6.66 10.35 -1.83
N GLU A 71 6.95 10.12 -3.12
CA GLU A 71 5.95 9.97 -4.18
C GLU A 71 5.09 8.71 -4.05
N SER A 72 5.47 7.78 -3.16
CA SER A 72 4.64 6.62 -2.80
C SER A 72 3.36 7.02 -2.06
N TYR A 73 3.27 8.27 -1.57
CA TYR A 73 2.11 8.81 -0.88
C TYR A 73 1.55 10.03 -1.61
N VAL A 74 0.25 10.23 -1.45
CA VAL A 74 -0.46 11.42 -1.92
C VAL A 74 -1.42 11.89 -0.85
N ASN A 75 -1.45 13.21 -0.61
CA ASN A 75 -2.41 13.84 0.29
C ASN A 75 -3.32 14.76 -0.52
N MET A 76 -4.51 14.26 -0.85
CA MET A 76 -5.48 15.03 -1.64
C MET A 76 -6.22 16.09 -0.81
N THR A 77 -6.29 15.92 0.51
CA THR A 77 -7.08 16.80 1.39
C THR A 77 -6.24 17.86 2.09
N GLY A 78 -4.92 17.66 2.16
CA GLY A 78 -3.97 18.52 2.86
C GLY A 78 -3.99 18.36 4.39
N HIS A 79 -4.85 17.50 4.95
CA HIS A 79 -4.92 17.28 6.39
C HIS A 79 -3.80 16.37 6.87
N ARG A 80 -3.35 16.59 8.12
CA ARG A 80 -2.34 15.73 8.75
C ARG A 80 -2.91 14.33 8.98
N GLY A 81 -2.17 13.29 8.60
CA GLY A 81 -2.57 11.89 8.82
C GLY A 81 -3.58 11.36 7.79
N ASP A 82 -3.79 12.08 6.70
CA ASP A 82 -4.74 11.73 5.64
C ASP A 82 -4.05 11.38 4.31
N ASN A 83 -2.79 10.98 4.40
CA ASN A 83 -2.06 10.47 3.25
C ASN A 83 -2.64 9.12 2.80
N LYS A 84 -2.57 8.88 1.49
CA LYS A 84 -3.00 7.65 0.84
C LYS A 84 -1.85 7.12 -0.02
N ALA A 85 -1.76 5.81 -0.19
CA ALA A 85 -0.81 5.24 -1.14
C ALA A 85 -1.14 5.72 -2.57
N THR A 86 -0.13 6.21 -3.29
CA THR A 86 -0.29 6.76 -4.65
C THR A 86 -0.88 5.73 -5.62
N ASP A 87 -0.47 4.46 -5.50
CA ASP A 87 -1.02 3.35 -6.28
C ASP A 87 -2.54 3.23 -6.11
N LEU A 88 -3.03 3.26 -4.86
CA LEU A 88 -4.46 3.22 -4.56
C LEU A 88 -5.21 4.47 -5.06
N GLN A 89 -4.53 5.62 -5.18
CA GLN A 89 -5.12 6.79 -5.80
C GLN A 89 -5.21 6.63 -7.31
N LYS A 90 -4.18 6.09 -7.96
CA LYS A 90 -4.18 5.79 -9.39
C LYS A 90 -5.21 4.74 -9.76
N GLU A 91 -5.40 3.70 -8.94
CA GLU A 91 -6.46 2.72 -9.13
C GLU A 91 -7.85 3.37 -9.12
N ASN A 92 -8.09 4.32 -8.20
CA ASN A 92 -9.35 5.07 -8.15
C ASN A 92 -9.55 5.95 -9.39
N GLU A 93 -8.52 6.67 -9.83
CA GLU A 93 -8.57 7.48 -11.07
C GLU A 93 -8.91 6.61 -12.29
N VAL A 94 -8.26 5.45 -12.41
CA VAL A 94 -8.53 4.50 -13.49
C VAL A 94 -9.96 3.95 -13.43
N LEU A 95 -10.49 3.71 -12.23
CA LEU A 95 -11.88 3.27 -12.06
C LEU A 95 -12.86 4.32 -12.59
N VAL A 96 -12.69 5.59 -12.20
CA VAL A 96 -13.52 6.71 -12.68
C VAL A 96 -13.49 6.80 -14.21
N LEU A 97 -12.31 6.71 -14.82
CA LEU A 97 -12.18 6.74 -16.28
C LEU A 97 -12.89 5.55 -16.95
N LYS A 98 -12.78 4.35 -16.39
CA LYS A 98 -13.49 3.16 -16.90
C LYS A 98 -15.01 3.34 -16.85
N GLU A 99 -15.53 3.99 -15.82
CA GLU A 99 -16.96 4.27 -15.70
C GLU A 99 -17.45 5.28 -16.75
N LEU A 100 -16.69 6.35 -16.98
CA LEU A 100 -16.97 7.33 -18.04
C LEU A 100 -16.94 6.66 -19.42
N ILE A 101 -15.92 5.86 -19.70
CA ILE A 101 -15.81 5.12 -20.96
C ILE A 101 -16.97 4.12 -21.12
N ARG A 102 -17.41 3.48 -20.03
CA ARG A 102 -18.60 2.62 -20.03
C ARG A 102 -19.86 3.42 -20.39
N GLY A 103 -19.98 4.65 -19.89
CA GLY A 103 -21.07 5.58 -20.19
C GLY A 103 -21.22 5.96 -21.67
N LEU A 104 -20.15 5.85 -22.47
CA LEU A 104 -20.22 6.07 -23.93
C LEU A 104 -21.07 5.02 -24.69
N GLY A 105 -21.42 3.88 -24.07
CA GLY A 105 -22.24 2.84 -24.69
C GLY A 105 -21.60 2.27 -25.97
N SER A 106 -22.33 2.31 -27.08
CA SER A 106 -21.85 1.85 -28.40
C SER A 106 -20.89 2.85 -29.08
N ASN A 107 -20.80 4.09 -28.60
CA ASN A 107 -20.02 5.17 -29.23
C ASN A 107 -18.54 5.17 -28.81
N LYS A 108 -17.98 4.00 -28.46
CA LYS A 108 -16.57 3.83 -28.04
C LYS A 108 -15.63 3.90 -29.24
N THR A 109 -15.48 5.09 -29.79
CA THR A 109 -14.41 5.41 -30.74
C THR A 109 -13.20 5.92 -29.98
N GLU A 110 -11.99 5.77 -30.54
CA GLU A 110 -10.76 6.28 -29.93
C GLU A 110 -10.84 7.78 -29.64
N LYS A 111 -11.38 8.56 -30.59
CA LYS A 111 -11.62 10.00 -30.42
C LYS A 111 -12.54 10.28 -29.24
N ALA A 112 -13.67 9.57 -29.13
CA ALA A 112 -14.60 9.75 -28.02
C ALA A 112 -13.98 9.38 -26.66
N ILE A 113 -13.16 8.33 -26.61
CA ILE A 113 -12.44 7.91 -25.40
C ILE A 113 -11.44 8.98 -24.96
N VAL A 114 -10.65 9.53 -25.89
CA VAL A 114 -9.69 10.61 -25.57
C VAL A 114 -10.42 11.86 -25.11
N THR A 115 -11.51 12.25 -25.79
CA THR A 115 -12.30 13.42 -25.43
C THR A 115 -12.91 13.28 -24.03
N ILE A 116 -13.53 12.14 -23.70
CA ILE A 116 -14.16 11.97 -22.39
C ILE A 116 -13.12 11.87 -21.27
N THR A 117 -11.97 11.25 -21.53
CA THR A 117 -10.88 11.16 -20.55
C THR A 117 -10.31 12.54 -20.23
N LYS A 118 -10.15 13.41 -21.23
CA LYS A 118 -9.72 14.81 -21.01
C LYS A 118 -10.78 15.63 -20.28
N ALA A 119 -12.06 15.36 -20.53
CA ALA A 119 -13.18 16.05 -19.87
C ALA A 119 -13.48 15.51 -18.46
N ALA A 120 -12.89 14.38 -18.05
CA ALA A 120 -13.22 13.69 -16.80
C ALA A 120 -13.16 14.58 -15.54
N PRO A 121 -12.12 15.43 -15.32
CA PRO A 121 -12.08 16.30 -14.15
C PRO A 121 -13.24 17.31 -14.16
N VAL A 122 -13.50 17.93 -15.32
CA VAL A 122 -14.58 18.93 -15.47
C VAL A 122 -15.95 18.30 -15.27
N ILE A 123 -16.16 17.08 -15.78
CA ILE A 123 -17.41 16.33 -15.57
C ILE A 123 -17.60 16.08 -14.06
N GLN A 124 -16.55 15.66 -13.36
CA GLN A 124 -16.61 15.42 -11.93
C GLN A 124 -16.94 16.70 -11.15
N ASP A 125 -16.33 17.84 -11.51
CA ASP A 125 -16.60 19.13 -10.88
C ASP A 125 -18.05 19.59 -11.10
N VAL A 126 -18.57 19.40 -12.32
CA VAL A 126 -19.97 19.72 -12.65
C VAL A 126 -20.94 18.86 -11.85
N VAL A 127 -20.68 17.54 -11.76
CA VAL A 127 -21.49 16.61 -10.96
C VAL A 127 -21.47 17.02 -9.48
N ASN A 128 -20.27 17.22 -8.91
CA ASN A 128 -20.11 17.62 -7.52
C ASN A 128 -20.84 18.96 -7.22
N ASN A 129 -20.76 19.93 -8.14
CA ASN A 129 -21.45 21.20 -7.98
C ASN A 129 -22.98 21.05 -8.10
N PHE A 130 -23.45 20.21 -9.02
CA PHE A 130 -24.88 19.92 -9.19
C PHE A 130 -25.45 19.25 -7.93
N ASP A 131 -24.76 18.25 -7.39
CA ASP A 131 -25.15 17.55 -6.15
C ASP A 131 -25.19 18.52 -4.97
N ARG A 132 -24.18 19.42 -4.86
CA ARG A 132 -24.16 20.48 -3.86
C ARG A 132 -25.33 21.45 -3.99
N MET A 133 -25.66 21.88 -5.21
CA MET A 133 -26.77 22.83 -5.45
C MET A 133 -28.14 22.21 -5.20
N THR A 134 -28.29 20.93 -5.52
CA THR A 134 -29.55 20.19 -5.35
C THR A 134 -29.69 19.59 -3.95
N ASN A 135 -28.68 19.78 -3.10
CA ASN A 135 -28.55 19.16 -1.78
C ASN A 135 -28.74 17.63 -1.84
N ILE A 136 -28.38 17.02 -2.98
CA ILE A 136 -28.30 15.58 -3.11
C ILE A 136 -27.03 15.20 -2.35
N HIS A 137 -27.23 14.66 -1.16
CA HIS A 137 -26.12 14.10 -0.42
C HIS A 137 -25.55 12.92 -1.20
N ASP A 138 -24.21 12.87 -1.29
CA ASP A 138 -23.49 11.69 -1.71
C ASP A 138 -24.12 10.49 -1.00
N LYS A 139 -24.65 9.55 -1.78
CA LYS A 139 -24.99 8.23 -1.27
C LYS A 139 -23.66 7.56 -0.96
N HIS A 140 -23.08 7.90 0.19
CA HIS A 140 -22.09 7.04 0.79
C HIS A 140 -22.80 5.71 0.97
N THR A 141 -22.42 4.73 0.15
CA THR A 141 -22.72 3.34 0.40
C THR A 141 -21.97 3.00 1.67
N HIS A 142 -22.54 3.39 2.81
CA HIS A 142 -22.15 2.92 4.10
C HIS A 142 -22.45 1.42 4.03
N HIS A 143 -21.48 0.61 3.61
CA HIS A 143 -21.25 -0.60 4.37
C HIS A 143 -21.23 -0.13 5.81
N ARG A 144 -22.34 -0.33 6.52
CA ARG A 144 -22.56 0.08 7.90
C ARG A 144 -21.24 -0.22 8.60
N LYS A 145 -20.47 0.83 8.95
CA LYS A 145 -19.13 0.65 9.54
C LYS A 145 -19.38 -0.27 10.72
N ARG A 146 -18.99 -1.54 10.57
CA ARG A 146 -19.21 -2.55 11.61
C ARG A 146 -18.59 -1.96 12.86
N SER A 147 -19.34 -1.93 13.96
CA SER A 147 -18.87 -1.25 15.17
C SER A 147 -17.55 -1.86 15.58
N LEU A 148 -16.45 -1.14 15.31
CA LEU A 148 -15.11 -1.56 15.70
C LEU A 148 -15.09 -1.79 17.21
N GLU A 149 -15.76 -0.92 17.96
CA GLU A 149 -15.87 -1.02 19.40
C GLU A 149 -16.65 -2.26 19.84
N GLY A 150 -17.73 -2.62 19.14
CA GLY A 150 -18.49 -3.84 19.38
C GLY A 150 -17.69 -5.11 19.10
N ASP A 151 -16.97 -5.14 17.97
CA ASP A 151 -16.10 -6.26 17.61
C ASP A 151 -14.91 -6.38 18.58
N VAL A 152 -14.28 -5.26 18.96
CA VAL A 152 -13.18 -5.21 19.94
C VAL A 152 -13.67 -5.67 21.32
N ARG A 153 -14.84 -5.23 21.77
CA ARG A 153 -15.42 -5.63 23.06
C ARG A 153 -15.79 -7.12 23.08
N CYS A 154 -16.33 -7.63 21.97
CA CYS A 154 -16.60 -9.06 21.80
C CYS A 154 -15.29 -9.86 21.85
N GLY A 155 -14.26 -9.43 21.11
CA GLY A 155 -12.93 -10.02 21.14
C GLY A 155 -12.31 -10.00 22.53
N LEU A 156 -12.32 -8.85 23.22
CA LEU A 156 -11.79 -8.69 24.58
C LEU A 156 -12.51 -9.61 25.58
N LYS A 157 -13.85 -9.69 25.51
CA LYS A 157 -14.63 -10.57 26.38
C LYS A 157 -14.18 -12.02 26.26
N GLU A 158 -13.94 -12.48 25.04
CA GLU A 158 -13.44 -13.83 24.77
C GLU A 158 -11.97 -14.00 25.19
N LEU A 159 -11.10 -13.05 24.86
CA LEU A 159 -9.67 -13.16 25.16
C LEU A 159 -9.38 -13.10 26.67
N VAL A 160 -10.10 -12.26 27.42
CA VAL A 160 -10.04 -12.17 28.89
C VAL A 160 -10.54 -13.47 29.50
N ARG A 161 -11.67 -14.00 29.02
CA ARG A 161 -12.20 -15.31 29.45
C ARG A 161 -11.18 -16.43 29.24
N LEU A 162 -10.50 -16.43 28.08
CA LEU A 162 -9.51 -17.44 27.71
C LEU A 162 -8.15 -17.25 28.41
N LYS A 163 -7.94 -16.13 29.12
CA LYS A 163 -6.70 -15.78 29.83
C LYS A 163 -5.44 -16.04 29.00
N ILE A 164 -5.45 -15.60 27.75
CA ILE A 164 -4.41 -15.98 26.77
C ILE A 164 -3.01 -15.44 27.11
N TRP A 165 -2.91 -14.43 27.98
CA TRP A 165 -1.65 -13.84 28.45
C TRP A 165 -1.10 -14.49 29.72
N THR A 166 -1.87 -15.34 30.40
CA THR A 166 -1.33 -16.16 31.50
C THR A 166 -0.69 -17.42 30.92
N PRO A 167 0.62 -17.66 31.16
CA PRO A 167 1.28 -18.87 30.70
C PRO A 167 0.70 -20.07 31.44
N THR A 168 -0.10 -20.87 30.74
CA THR A 168 -0.64 -22.13 31.24
C THR A 168 0.17 -23.27 30.65
N GLN A 169 0.77 -24.10 31.50
CA GLN A 169 1.61 -25.21 31.08
C GLN A 169 0.81 -26.18 30.19
N GLY A 170 1.33 -26.51 29.00
CA GLY A 170 0.68 -27.46 28.07
C GLY A 170 -0.39 -26.89 27.13
N ARG A 171 -0.66 -25.58 27.11
CA ARG A 171 -1.63 -24.97 26.19
C ARG A 171 -1.17 -25.13 24.72
N LYS A 172 -1.92 -25.89 23.94
CA LYS A 172 -1.74 -26.11 22.48
C LYS A 172 -3.00 -25.68 21.74
N LEU A 173 -2.88 -25.23 20.50
CA LEU A 173 -4.03 -24.87 19.66
C LEU A 173 -4.59 -26.15 19.01
N GLU A 174 -5.69 -26.68 19.55
CA GLU A 174 -6.34 -27.93 19.08
C GLU A 174 -6.88 -27.85 17.64
N ILE A 175 -7.09 -26.66 17.09
CA ILE A 175 -7.61 -26.48 15.73
C ILE A 175 -6.47 -26.15 14.75
N PHE A 176 -5.39 -25.55 15.25
CA PHE A 176 -4.29 -25.01 14.43
C PHE A 176 -3.02 -25.86 14.54
N HIS A 177 -3.15 -27.19 14.48
CA HIS A 177 -2.01 -28.12 14.48
C HIS A 177 -1.02 -27.92 13.32
N GLN A 178 -1.45 -27.25 12.25
CA GLN A 178 -0.67 -27.02 11.04
C GLN A 178 0.23 -25.78 11.11
N PHE A 179 -0.07 -24.79 11.97
CA PHE A 179 0.76 -23.60 12.13
C PHE A 179 1.93 -23.89 13.06
N LYS A 180 2.90 -24.65 12.55
CA LYS A 180 4.05 -25.15 13.30
C LYS A 180 5.17 -24.11 13.49
N LYS A 181 5.17 -23.02 12.71
CA LYS A 181 6.28 -22.06 12.67
C LYS A 181 5.81 -20.62 12.52
N SER A 182 6.49 -19.71 13.22
CA SER A 182 6.37 -18.26 13.01
C SER A 182 6.73 -17.92 11.55
N PRO A 183 6.14 -16.90 10.92
CA PRO A 183 6.52 -16.46 9.56
C PRO A 183 7.95 -15.89 9.56
N PHE A 184 8.46 -15.54 10.74
CA PHE A 184 9.82 -15.08 10.98
C PHE A 184 10.77 -16.22 11.35
N ASP A 185 10.26 -17.43 11.57
CA ASP A 185 11.05 -18.64 11.83
C ASP A 185 11.32 -19.37 10.51
N VAL A 186 12.01 -18.65 9.63
CA VAL A 186 12.40 -19.11 8.29
C VAL A 186 13.79 -19.70 8.36
N ASP A 187 14.03 -20.79 7.62
CA ASP A 187 15.40 -21.28 7.42
C ASP A 187 16.25 -20.18 6.75
N ARG A 188 17.23 -19.67 7.51
CA ARG A 188 18.02 -18.50 7.14
C ARG A 188 18.87 -18.76 5.90
N VAL A 189 19.32 -20.00 5.70
CA VAL A 189 20.16 -20.37 4.55
C VAL A 189 19.31 -20.32 3.27
N THR A 190 18.22 -21.08 3.24
CA THR A 190 17.29 -21.09 2.09
C THR A 190 16.71 -19.71 1.81
N TYR A 191 16.34 -18.96 2.86
CA TYR A 191 15.85 -17.59 2.73
C TYR A 191 16.87 -16.68 2.05
N LYS A 192 18.12 -16.67 2.54
CA LYS A 192 19.19 -15.85 1.98
C LYS A 192 19.45 -16.22 0.53
N GLU A 193 19.55 -17.51 0.19
CA GLU A 193 19.79 -17.95 -1.18
C GLU A 193 18.72 -17.47 -2.16
N ILE A 194 17.44 -17.61 -1.78
CA ILE A 194 16.32 -17.22 -2.64
C ILE A 194 16.23 -15.71 -2.78
N VAL A 195 16.37 -14.95 -1.67
CA VAL A 195 16.36 -13.49 -1.72
C VAL A 195 17.50 -12.99 -2.58
N MET A 196 18.72 -13.51 -2.41
CA MET A 196 19.87 -13.12 -3.21
C MET A 196 19.71 -13.51 -4.69
N ARG A 197 19.10 -14.65 -4.99
CA ARG A 197 18.76 -15.04 -6.38
C ARG A 197 17.78 -14.05 -7.01
N LYS A 198 16.74 -13.62 -6.28
CA LYS A 198 15.78 -12.61 -6.75
C LYS A 198 16.46 -11.25 -6.96
N VAL A 199 17.29 -10.81 -6.00
CA VAL A 199 18.09 -9.58 -6.14
C VAL A 199 19.00 -9.64 -7.36
N ALA A 200 19.72 -10.73 -7.55
CA ALA A 200 20.61 -10.92 -8.71
C ALA A 200 19.85 -10.90 -10.03
N ARG A 201 18.61 -11.41 -10.07
CA ARG A 201 17.74 -11.32 -11.25
C ARG A 201 17.27 -9.88 -11.49
N LEU A 202 16.79 -9.19 -10.45
CA LEU A 202 16.26 -7.83 -10.53
C LEU A 202 17.33 -6.81 -10.91
N LYS A 203 18.58 -7.01 -10.49
CA LYS A 203 19.72 -6.16 -10.89
C LYS A 203 20.09 -6.27 -12.38
N ARG A 204 19.67 -7.31 -13.11
CA ARG A 204 20.06 -7.48 -14.51
C ARG A 204 19.43 -6.40 -15.37
N GLY A 205 20.26 -5.64 -16.08
CA GLY A 205 19.81 -4.65 -17.06
C GLY A 205 19.38 -3.31 -16.48
N ILE A 206 19.61 -3.05 -15.18
CA ILE A 206 19.37 -1.71 -14.61
C ILE A 206 20.58 -0.82 -14.92
N ALA A 207 20.41 0.12 -15.84
CA ALA A 207 21.32 1.25 -16.00
C ALA A 207 21.12 2.20 -14.81
N ILE A 208 22.18 2.48 -14.06
CA ILE A 208 22.14 3.45 -12.95
C ILE A 208 21.99 4.84 -13.59
N PRO A 209 20.92 5.60 -13.27
CA PRO A 209 20.80 6.95 -13.79
C PRO A 209 21.91 7.81 -13.19
N VAL A 210 22.70 8.43 -14.06
CA VAL A 210 23.64 9.49 -13.65
C VAL A 210 22.78 10.73 -13.41
N ASP A 211 22.81 11.27 -12.20
CA ASP A 211 22.18 12.55 -11.89
C ASP A 211 22.89 13.62 -12.73
N SER A 212 22.28 14.05 -13.85
CA SER A 212 22.71 15.25 -14.56
C SER A 212 22.23 16.46 -13.76
N GLU A 213 23.18 17.15 -13.15
CA GLU A 213 22.99 18.36 -12.35
C GLU A 213 22.30 19.49 -13.15
N ASP A 214 21.29 20.08 -12.51
CA ASP A 214 20.96 21.50 -12.46
C ASP A 214 21.07 22.35 -13.74
N GLU A 215 19.93 22.52 -14.44
CA GLU A 215 19.63 23.83 -15.04
C GLU A 215 19.26 24.78 -13.91
N SER A 216 20.27 25.53 -13.46
CA SER A 216 20.09 26.72 -12.66
C SER A 216 19.32 27.77 -13.48
N ASP A 217 18.02 27.90 -13.27
CA ASP A 217 17.30 29.13 -13.61
C ASP A 217 17.71 30.21 -12.59
N SER A 218 18.91 30.77 -12.80
CA SER A 218 19.18 32.13 -12.38
C SER A 218 18.59 33.06 -13.44
N GLU A 219 17.28 33.27 -13.40
CA GLU A 219 16.68 34.45 -14.03
C GLU A 219 17.05 35.66 -13.16
N ASN A 220 18.10 36.31 -13.62
CA ASN A 220 18.45 37.67 -13.30
C ASN A 220 17.30 38.55 -13.82
N ASP A 221 16.47 39.11 -12.94
CA ASP A 221 15.68 40.28 -13.30
C ASP A 221 15.43 41.20 -12.09
N SER A 222 16.00 42.41 -12.24
CA SER A 222 15.85 43.68 -11.49
C SER A 222 16.51 43.83 -10.12
#